data_AF-A0A2R6B464-F1
#
_entry.id   AF-A0A2R6B464-F1
#
_cell.length_a   1.000
_cell.length_b   1.000
_cell.length_c   1.000
_cell.angle_alpha   90.00
_cell.angle_beta   90.00
_cell.angle_gamma   90.00
#
_symmetry.space_group_name_H-M   'P 1'
#
loop_
_entity.id
_entity.type
_entity.pdbx_description
1 polymer ?
#
loop_
_entity_poly.entity_id
_entity_poly.type
_entity_poly.pdbx_seq_one_letter_code
_entity_poly.pdbx_strand_id
1 'polypeptide(L)'
;MGYPTERVEAFATNQAQVSFVNPEYFGQMYQAYNYKQYYSFNQIIKNWGITAGSGFNYVSMNTQIYPTNNNDFRLAVVHAINYTQLLYESYYYNGTLYGANYVGPINPAFPEYYNPGNLSLYSYNTKLAEYYLNLAGQQENFSVTLPNGTVIGDNLNRLQSITSRP
;
A
#
# COMPACT_ATOMS: atom_id res chain seq x y z
N MET A 1 -17.91 14.43 2.85
CA MET A 1 -17.76 13.27 3.76
C MET A 1 -16.86 13.73 4.90
N GLY A 2 -17.33 13.64 6.15
CA GLY A 2 -16.56 14.08 7.33
C GLY A 2 -15.33 13.21 7.62
N TYR A 3 -14.38 13.78 8.37
CA TYR A 3 -13.18 13.09 8.81
C TYR A 3 -13.53 11.87 9.69
N PRO A 4 -12.66 10.85 9.79
CA PRO A 4 -12.95 9.63 10.57
C PRO A 4 -13.36 9.91 12.03
N THR A 5 -12.78 10.93 12.67
CA THR A 5 -13.14 11.35 14.04
C THR A 5 -14.55 11.91 14.15
N GLU A 6 -14.99 12.71 13.20
CA GLU A 6 -16.37 13.24 13.14
C GLU A 6 -17.38 12.09 12.97
N ARG A 7 -17.01 11.04 12.23
CA ARG A 7 -17.85 9.85 12.06
C ARG A 7 -17.97 9.00 13.32
N VAL A 8 -16.93 8.97 14.16
CA VAL A 8 -16.97 8.36 15.49
C VAL A 8 -17.88 9.18 16.40
N GLU A 9 -17.74 10.51 16.40
CA GLU A 9 -18.56 11.41 17.20
C GLU A 9 -20.05 11.37 16.82
N ALA A 10 -20.36 11.40 15.53
CA ALA A 10 -21.74 11.30 15.04
C ALA A 10 -22.39 9.98 15.46
N PHE A 11 -21.63 8.87 15.47
CA PHE A 11 -22.10 7.60 15.99
C PHE A 11 -22.32 7.65 17.51
N ALA A 12 -21.36 8.20 18.26
CA ALA A 12 -21.42 8.32 19.72
C ALA A 12 -22.64 9.14 20.20
N THR A 13 -22.95 10.21 19.48
CA THR A 13 -24.04 11.16 19.79
C THR A 13 -25.37 10.76 19.15
N ASN A 14 -25.44 9.57 18.52
CA ASN A 14 -26.62 9.06 17.82
C ASN A 14 -27.11 9.99 16.67
N GLN A 15 -26.24 10.85 16.15
CA GLN A 15 -26.47 11.57 14.90
C GLN A 15 -26.36 10.64 13.67
N ALA A 16 -25.66 9.52 13.81
CA ALA A 16 -25.59 8.44 12.82
C ALA A 16 -25.82 7.08 13.49
N GLN A 17 -26.81 6.31 13.02
CA GLN A 17 -27.08 4.95 13.51
C GLN A 17 -26.12 3.92 12.88
N VAL A 18 -25.60 4.21 11.69
CA VAL A 18 -24.61 3.38 10.98
C VAL A 18 -23.47 4.28 10.53
N SER A 19 -22.24 3.84 10.75
CA SER A 19 -21.04 4.57 10.38
C SER A 19 -19.97 3.60 9.85
N PHE A 20 -19.07 4.14 9.03
CA PHE A 20 -17.95 3.41 8.45
C PHE A 20 -16.68 4.18 8.74
N VAL A 21 -15.72 3.51 9.38
CA VAL A 21 -14.40 4.04 9.72
C VAL A 21 -13.35 2.96 9.43
N ASN A 22 -12.10 3.37 9.29
CA ASN A 22 -11.00 2.42 9.14
C ASN A 22 -10.71 1.70 10.47
N PRO A 23 -10.03 0.53 10.45
CA PRO A 23 -9.78 -0.28 11.64
C PRO A 23 -9.09 0.45 12.80
N GLU A 24 -8.23 1.44 12.54
CA GLU A 24 -7.56 2.24 13.57
C GLU A 24 -8.55 3.04 14.47
N TYR A 25 -9.78 3.27 14.01
CA TYR A 25 -10.83 3.96 14.77
C TYR A 25 -11.83 3.02 15.45
N PHE A 26 -11.74 1.71 15.21
CA PHE A 26 -12.69 0.74 15.78
C PHE A 26 -12.72 0.77 17.31
N GLY A 27 -11.56 0.94 17.95
CA GLY A 27 -11.50 1.07 19.40
C GLY A 27 -12.28 2.27 19.92
N GLN A 28 -12.11 3.43 19.28
CA GLN A 28 -12.83 4.65 19.67
C GLN A 28 -14.34 4.49 19.44
N MET A 29 -14.73 3.92 18.30
CA MET A 29 -16.13 3.67 17.96
C MET A 29 -16.80 2.69 18.95
N TYR A 30 -16.13 1.60 19.31
CA TYR A 30 -16.62 0.66 20.32
C TYR A 30 -16.72 1.29 21.72
N GLN A 31 -15.70 2.07 22.12
CA GLN A 31 -15.71 2.73 23.43
C GLN A 31 -16.78 3.83 23.53
N ALA A 32 -17.13 4.47 22.43
CA ALA A 32 -18.17 5.48 22.38
C ALA A 32 -19.60 4.91 22.37
N TYR A 33 -19.77 3.60 22.14
CA TYR A 33 -21.09 3.00 22.08
C TYR A 33 -21.73 2.87 23.47
N ASN A 34 -22.84 3.58 23.70
CA ASN A 34 -23.53 3.68 25.00
C ASN A 34 -23.88 2.32 25.62
N TYR A 35 -24.17 1.31 24.79
CA TYR A 35 -24.60 -0.01 25.25
C TYR A 35 -23.49 -1.07 25.22
N LYS A 36 -22.21 -0.69 25.10
CA LYS A 36 -21.06 -1.64 25.04
C LYS A 36 -20.96 -2.61 26.22
N GLN A 37 -21.59 -2.29 27.35
CA GLN A 37 -21.70 -3.21 28.50
C GLN A 37 -22.60 -4.44 28.23
N TYR A 38 -23.50 -4.33 27.24
CA TYR A 38 -24.44 -5.40 26.85
C TYR A 38 -24.05 -6.08 25.53
N TYR A 39 -23.19 -5.44 24.73
CA TYR A 39 -22.82 -5.92 23.39
C TYR A 39 -21.31 -6.01 23.26
N SER A 40 -20.84 -7.16 22.80
CA SER A 40 -19.44 -7.37 22.46
C SER A 40 -19.02 -6.56 21.22
N PHE A 41 -17.71 -6.38 21.05
CA PHE A 41 -17.12 -5.67 19.92
C PHE A 41 -17.65 -6.15 18.56
N ASN A 42 -17.67 -7.47 18.31
CA ASN A 42 -18.12 -8.05 17.03
C ASN A 42 -19.63 -7.96 16.79
N GLN A 43 -20.44 -7.62 17.81
CA GLN A 43 -21.86 -7.35 17.65
C GLN A 43 -22.14 -5.90 17.20
N ILE A 44 -21.19 -4.99 17.41
CA ILE A 44 -21.28 -3.58 17.02
C ILE A 44 -20.51 -3.33 15.73
N ILE A 45 -19.28 -3.85 15.63
CA ILE A 45 -18.41 -3.70 14.48
C ILE A 45 -18.43 -4.99 13.68
N LYS A 46 -19.15 -4.95 12.55
CA LYS A 46 -19.32 -6.09 11.67
C LYS A 46 -18.26 -6.06 10.56
N ASN A 47 -17.45 -7.12 10.47
CA ASN A 47 -16.58 -7.36 9.32
C ASN A 47 -17.36 -8.07 8.22
N TRP A 48 -17.43 -7.48 7.02
CA TRP A 48 -18.08 -8.09 5.86
C TRP A 48 -17.07 -8.79 4.93
N GLY A 49 -15.78 -8.77 5.27
CA GLY A 49 -14.71 -9.23 4.40
C GLY A 49 -14.54 -8.34 3.16
N ILE A 50 -13.89 -8.89 2.13
CA ILE A 50 -13.84 -8.26 0.81
C ILE A 50 -15.20 -8.46 0.14
N THR A 51 -15.85 -7.36 -0.22
CA THR A 51 -17.16 -7.33 -0.88
C THR A 51 -17.06 -6.58 -2.21
N ALA A 52 -18.11 -6.66 -3.03
CA ALA A 52 -18.20 -5.91 -4.29
C ALA A 52 -18.06 -4.39 -4.11
N GLY A 53 -18.40 -3.86 -2.92
CA GLY A 53 -18.25 -2.45 -2.57
C GLY A 53 -16.92 -2.09 -1.89
N SER A 54 -16.03 -3.06 -1.66
CA SER A 54 -14.72 -2.80 -1.06
C SER A 54 -13.85 -1.97 -2.02
N GLY A 55 -13.38 -0.83 -1.54
CA GLY A 55 -12.37 -0.03 -2.23
C GLY A 55 -10.99 -0.69 -2.20
N PHE A 56 -10.08 -0.21 -3.03
CA PHE A 56 -8.70 -0.67 -3.07
C PHE A 56 -7.74 0.50 -3.19
N ASN A 57 -6.55 0.33 -2.62
CA ASN A 57 -5.45 1.27 -2.74
C ASN A 57 -4.37 0.63 -3.60
N TYR A 58 -3.80 1.41 -4.52
CA TYR A 58 -2.71 0.96 -5.38
C TYR A 58 -1.80 2.12 -5.73
N VAL A 59 -0.54 1.81 -6.00
CA VAL A 59 0.40 2.76 -6.58
C VAL A 59 0.29 2.66 -8.09
N SER A 60 -0.12 3.75 -8.74
CA SER A 60 -0.03 3.91 -10.18
C SER A 60 1.18 4.76 -10.53
N MET A 61 1.83 4.44 -11.64
CA MET A 61 2.97 5.17 -12.14
C MET A 61 2.67 5.67 -13.55
N ASN A 62 2.92 6.96 -13.82
CA ASN A 62 2.69 7.54 -15.14
C ASN A 62 3.73 6.99 -16.14
N THR A 63 3.32 6.07 -16.99
CA THR A 63 4.20 5.38 -17.94
C THR A 63 4.64 6.24 -19.12
N GLN A 64 4.21 7.51 -19.20
CA GLN A 64 4.56 8.45 -20.27
C GLN A 64 5.69 9.40 -19.90
N ILE A 65 6.08 9.46 -18.63
CA ILE A 65 7.10 10.40 -18.14
C ILE A 65 8.29 9.65 -17.54
N TYR A 66 9.47 10.22 -17.72
CA TYR A 66 10.69 9.75 -17.06
C TYR A 66 10.63 9.97 -15.53
N PRO A 67 11.14 9.05 -14.69
CA PRO A 67 11.70 7.73 -15.04
C PRO A 67 10.66 6.59 -15.07
N THR A 68 9.39 6.89 -14.80
CA THR A 68 8.33 5.87 -14.67
C THR A 68 7.86 5.27 -16.01
N ASN A 69 8.31 5.80 -17.14
CA ASN A 69 8.20 5.16 -18.45
C ASN A 69 9.07 3.90 -18.58
N ASN A 70 10.18 3.81 -17.86
CA ASN A 70 11.05 2.64 -17.83
C ASN A 70 10.44 1.48 -17.00
N ASN A 71 10.42 0.27 -17.57
CA ASN A 71 9.80 -0.88 -16.90
C ASN A 71 10.59 -1.37 -15.68
N ASP A 72 11.92 -1.39 -15.76
CA ASP A 72 12.78 -1.81 -14.66
C ASP A 72 12.67 -0.81 -13.50
N PHE A 73 12.53 0.48 -13.78
CA PHE A 73 12.26 1.47 -12.72
C PHE A 73 10.95 1.15 -11.97
N ARG A 74 9.87 0.83 -12.69
CA ARG A 74 8.60 0.47 -12.06
C ARG A 74 8.70 -0.83 -11.26
N LEU A 75 9.43 -1.83 -11.77
CA LEU A 75 9.70 -3.07 -11.04
C LEU A 75 10.51 -2.82 -9.76
N ALA A 76 11.48 -1.90 -9.80
CA ALA A 76 12.24 -1.51 -8.63
C ALA A 76 11.32 -0.96 -7.51
N VAL A 77 10.39 -0.08 -7.87
CA VAL A 77 9.44 0.53 -6.92
C VAL A 77 8.55 -0.54 -6.28
N VAL A 78 7.91 -1.42 -7.07
CA VAL A 78 6.96 -2.39 -6.50
C VAL A 78 7.63 -3.45 -5.62
N HIS A 79 8.90 -3.78 -5.87
CA HIS A 79 9.68 -4.68 -5.00
C HIS A 79 10.27 -3.99 -3.77
N ALA A 80 10.41 -2.66 -3.80
CA ALA A 80 10.84 -1.87 -2.64
C ALA A 80 9.72 -1.65 -1.61
N ILE A 81 8.45 -1.85 -1.99
CA ILE A 81 7.30 -1.64 -1.10
C ILE A 81 6.98 -2.93 -0.33
N ASN A 82 6.90 -2.82 1.00
CA ASN A 82 6.42 -3.90 1.86
C ASN A 82 4.89 -3.84 2.02
N TYR A 83 4.16 -4.34 1.02
CA TYR A 83 2.69 -4.37 1.04
C TYR A 83 2.11 -5.17 2.20
N THR A 84 2.80 -6.21 2.68
CA THR A 84 2.36 -6.96 3.87
C THR A 84 2.43 -6.08 5.10
N GLN A 85 3.55 -5.38 5.31
CA GLN A 85 3.67 -4.46 6.45
C GLN A 85 2.61 -3.37 6.40
N LEU A 86 2.43 -2.69 5.27
CA LEU A 86 1.40 -1.65 5.11
C LEU A 86 -0.01 -2.16 5.40
N LEU A 87 -0.33 -3.37 4.94
CA LEU A 87 -1.60 -4.03 5.19
C LEU A 87 -1.83 -4.25 6.69
N TYR A 88 -0.84 -4.73 7.43
CA TYR A 88 -0.97 -4.96 8.87
C TYR A 88 -0.94 -3.65 9.68
N GLU A 89 -0.17 -2.65 9.28
CA GLU A 89 -0.15 -1.35 9.97
C GLU A 89 -1.48 -0.59 9.82
N SER A 90 -2.17 -0.77 8.69
CA SER A 90 -3.38 0.01 8.36
C SER A 90 -4.69 -0.74 8.61
N TYR A 91 -4.70 -2.08 8.52
CA TYR A 91 -5.92 -2.87 8.54
C TYR A 91 -5.98 -3.95 9.62
N TYR A 92 -4.99 -4.03 10.51
CA TYR A 92 -5.01 -4.97 11.63
C TYR A 92 -5.53 -4.28 12.89
N TYR A 93 -6.55 -4.88 13.50
CA TYR A 93 -7.09 -4.41 14.77
C TYR A 93 -7.53 -5.59 15.64
N ASN A 94 -7.10 -5.59 16.91
CA ASN A 94 -7.53 -6.55 17.93
C ASN A 94 -7.49 -8.02 17.48
N GLY A 95 -6.35 -8.48 16.96
CA GLY A 95 -6.19 -9.87 16.52
C GLY A 95 -6.68 -10.17 15.11
N THR A 96 -7.41 -9.24 14.47
CA THR A 96 -8.12 -9.47 13.21
C THR A 96 -7.60 -8.57 12.10
N LEU A 97 -7.37 -9.15 10.92
CA LEU A 97 -7.02 -8.41 9.70
C LEU A 97 -8.29 -8.12 8.89
N TYR A 98 -8.53 -6.84 8.56
CA TYR A 98 -9.74 -6.36 7.89
C TYR A 98 -9.52 -6.00 6.41
N GLY A 99 -8.33 -6.28 5.87
CA GLY A 99 -7.99 -6.09 4.47
C GLY A 99 -7.25 -7.30 3.91
N ALA A 100 -7.05 -7.32 2.60
CA ALA A 100 -6.14 -8.27 1.97
C ALA A 100 -5.47 -7.66 0.75
N ASN A 101 -4.26 -8.13 0.44
CA ASN A 101 -3.61 -7.86 -0.82
C ASN A 101 -4.14 -8.83 -1.87
N TYR A 102 -4.36 -8.34 -3.09
CA TYR A 102 -4.79 -9.15 -4.23
C TYR A 102 -4.23 -8.59 -5.54
N VAL A 103 -4.22 -9.41 -6.59
CA VAL A 103 -3.75 -8.98 -7.92
C VAL A 103 -4.90 -8.29 -8.63
N GLY A 104 -4.73 -7.00 -8.92
CA GLY A 104 -5.74 -6.21 -9.61
C GLY A 104 -5.86 -6.54 -11.11
N PRO A 105 -6.75 -5.83 -11.83
CA PRO A 105 -7.59 -4.75 -11.32
C PRO A 105 -8.94 -5.20 -10.74
N ILE A 106 -9.37 -6.43 -11.03
CA ILE A 106 -10.69 -6.91 -10.61
C ILE A 106 -10.64 -7.28 -9.13
N ASN A 107 -11.67 -6.88 -8.39
CA ASN A 107 -11.84 -7.22 -6.99
C ASN A 107 -12.23 -8.72 -6.87
N PRO A 108 -11.59 -9.52 -5.99
CA PRO A 108 -11.91 -10.94 -5.76
C PRO A 108 -13.36 -11.24 -5.38
N ALA A 109 -14.11 -10.24 -4.91
CA ALA A 109 -15.55 -10.36 -4.64
C ALA A 109 -16.40 -10.54 -5.90
N PHE A 110 -15.82 -10.41 -7.11
CA PHE A 110 -16.45 -10.73 -8.39
C PHE A 110 -15.85 -12.02 -8.96
N PRO A 111 -16.17 -13.21 -8.41
CA PRO A 111 -15.47 -14.46 -8.74
C PRO A 111 -15.62 -14.87 -10.21
N GLU A 112 -16.69 -14.47 -10.89
CA GLU A 112 -16.90 -14.76 -12.32
C GLU A 112 -15.91 -14.00 -13.22
N TYR A 113 -15.35 -12.88 -12.73
CA TYR A 113 -14.45 -12.00 -13.48
C TYR A 113 -13.02 -11.95 -12.90
N TYR A 114 -12.85 -12.40 -11.66
CA TYR A 114 -11.56 -12.40 -10.99
C TYR A 114 -10.71 -13.59 -11.45
N ASN A 115 -9.81 -13.34 -12.40
CA ASN A 115 -8.84 -14.30 -12.87
C ASN A 115 -7.44 -13.66 -12.91
N PRO A 116 -6.62 -13.82 -11.86
CA PRO A 116 -5.24 -13.33 -11.87
C PRO A 116 -4.32 -14.16 -12.79
N GLY A 117 -4.81 -15.25 -13.39
CA GLY A 117 -4.00 -16.19 -14.16
C GLY A 117 -2.85 -16.74 -13.32
N ASN A 118 -1.64 -16.68 -13.87
CA ASN A 118 -0.41 -17.08 -13.17
C ASN A 118 0.32 -15.90 -12.51
N LEU A 119 -0.33 -14.73 -12.40
CA LEU A 119 0.27 -13.57 -11.75
C LEU A 119 0.25 -13.75 -10.23
N SER A 120 1.37 -13.41 -9.60
CA SER A 120 1.49 -13.32 -8.15
C SER A 120 1.60 -11.86 -7.71
N LEU A 121 1.31 -11.62 -6.43
CA LEU A 121 1.64 -10.35 -5.80
C LEU A 121 3.15 -10.10 -5.87
N TYR A 122 3.55 -8.85 -6.10
CA TYR A 122 4.95 -8.45 -5.94
C TYR A 122 5.40 -8.71 -4.50
N SER A 123 6.54 -9.37 -4.37
CA SER A 123 7.17 -9.61 -3.06
C SER A 123 8.05 -8.43 -2.68
N TYR A 124 8.05 -8.10 -1.39
CA TYR A 124 9.04 -7.20 -0.83
C TYR A 124 10.42 -7.85 -0.90
N ASN A 125 11.31 -7.29 -1.72
CA ASN A 125 12.65 -7.81 -1.92
C ASN A 125 13.59 -6.68 -2.32
N THR A 126 14.33 -6.16 -1.34
CA THR A 126 15.24 -5.03 -1.55
C THR A 126 16.37 -5.35 -2.53
N LYS A 127 16.83 -6.60 -2.62
CA LYS A 127 17.85 -7.01 -3.60
C LYS A 127 17.31 -6.97 -5.03
N LEU A 128 16.07 -7.41 -5.26
CA LEU A 128 15.41 -7.28 -6.57
C LEU A 128 15.16 -5.81 -6.90
N ALA A 129 14.73 -5.02 -5.91
CA ALA A 129 14.52 -3.59 -6.10
C ALA A 129 15.82 -2.88 -6.53
N GLU A 130 16.92 -3.10 -5.82
CA GLU A 130 18.25 -2.56 -6.17
C GLU A 130 18.73 -3.04 -7.54
N TYR A 131 18.52 -4.32 -7.87
CA TYR A 131 18.87 -4.88 -9.17
C TYR A 131 18.16 -4.15 -10.32
N TYR A 132 16.84 -4.01 -10.24
CA TYR A 132 16.06 -3.32 -11.27
C TYR A 132 16.36 -1.81 -11.30
N LEU A 133 16.60 -1.18 -10.15
CA LEU A 133 16.98 0.24 -10.09
C LEU A 133 18.33 0.48 -10.76
N ASN A 134 19.28 -0.44 -10.58
CA ASN A 134 20.57 -0.39 -11.26
C ASN A 134 20.42 -0.53 -12.78
N LEU A 135 19.60 -1.49 -13.25
CA LEU A 135 19.32 -1.65 -14.69
C LEU A 135 18.70 -0.39 -15.28
N ALA A 136 17.67 0.15 -14.63
CA ALA A 136 17.03 1.39 -15.06
C ALA A 136 18.02 2.56 -15.11
N GLY A 137 18.88 2.69 -14.09
CA GLY A 137 19.93 3.71 -14.06
C GLY A 137 20.90 3.62 -15.23
N GLN A 138 21.31 2.40 -15.60
CA GLN A 138 22.18 2.15 -16.75
C GLN A 138 21.49 2.43 -18.09
N GLN A 139 20.21 2.12 -18.22
CA GLN A 139 19.43 2.33 -19.45
C GLN A 139 19.11 3.81 -19.68
N GLU A 140 18.84 4.53 -18.60
CA GLU A 140 18.34 5.91 -18.64
C GLU A 140 19.38 6.95 -18.18
N ASN A 141 20.64 6.53 -18.04
CA ASN A 141 21.81 7.38 -17.71
C ASN A 141 21.66 8.18 -16.39
N PHE A 142 21.13 7.55 -15.33
CA PHE A 142 21.12 8.11 -13.99
C PHE A 142 21.81 7.19 -12.98
N SER A 143 22.25 7.76 -11.86
CA SER A 143 22.79 7.00 -10.74
C SER A 143 22.07 7.34 -9.44
N VAL A 144 22.07 6.38 -8.52
CA VAL A 144 21.48 6.52 -7.19
C VAL A 144 22.52 6.12 -6.14
N THR A 145 22.63 6.92 -5.08
CA THR A 145 23.43 6.58 -3.90
C THR A 145 22.52 5.94 -2.86
N LEU A 146 22.76 4.66 -2.56
CA LEU A 146 22.03 3.92 -1.54
C LEU A 146 22.39 4.44 -0.13
N PRO A 147 21.55 4.17 0.90
CA PRO A 147 21.82 4.62 2.27
C PRO A 147 23.16 4.16 2.85
N ASN A 148 23.70 3.04 2.35
CA ASN A 148 25.01 2.52 2.72
C ASN A 148 26.19 3.18 1.97
N GLY A 149 25.93 4.20 1.14
CA GLY A 149 26.92 4.92 0.33
C GLY A 149 27.27 4.26 -1.01
N THR A 150 26.71 3.08 -1.32
CA THR A 150 26.94 2.40 -2.60
C THR A 150 26.26 3.17 -3.73
N VAL A 151 26.96 3.39 -4.84
CA VAL A 151 26.39 3.99 -6.04
C VAL A 151 26.03 2.90 -7.04
N ILE A 152 24.80 2.93 -7.53
CA ILE A 152 24.26 2.04 -8.56
C ILE A 152 23.73 2.85 -9.75
N GLY A 153 23.56 2.22 -10.91
CA GLY A 153 23.12 2.84 -12.15
C GLY A 153 24.28 3.17 -13.11
N ASP A 154 24.15 4.27 -13.84
CA ASP A 154 25.18 4.72 -14.77
C ASP A 154 26.38 5.33 -14.04
N ASN A 155 27.48 4.58 -14.03
CA ASN A 155 28.74 4.96 -13.39
C ASN A 155 29.69 5.73 -14.32
N LEU A 156 29.34 5.94 -15.61
CA LEU A 156 30.20 6.64 -16.57
C LEU A 156 30.39 8.12 -16.22
N ASN A 157 29.37 8.77 -15.65
CA ASN A 157 29.45 10.16 -15.18
C ASN A 157 30.42 10.36 -13.99
N ARG A 158 30.73 9.29 -13.23
CA ARG A 158 31.71 9.35 -12.14
C ARG A 158 33.15 9.21 -12.65
N LEU A 159 33.38 8.42 -13.69
CA LEU A 159 34.71 8.31 -14.29
C LEU A 159 35.13 9.61 -14.97
N GLN A 160 34.21 10.35 -15.59
CA GLN A 160 34.50 11.67 -16.18
C GLN A 160 34.73 12.78 -15.14
N SER A 161 34.11 12.72 -13.95
CA SER A 161 34.33 13.71 -12.88
C SER A 161 35.61 13.46 -12.06
N ILE A 162 36.16 12.26 -12.12
CA ILE A 162 37.47 11.92 -11.52
C ILE A 162 38.62 12.26 -12.47
N THR A 163 38.45 12.12 -13.79
CA THR A 163 39.48 12.45 -14.79
C THR A 163 39.54 13.92 -15.19
N SER A 164 38.62 14.76 -14.72
CA SER A 164 38.54 16.20 -15.00
C SER A 164 38.99 17.10 -13.85
N ARG A 165 39.53 16.53 -12.76
CA ARG A 165 40.19 17.31 -11.69
C ARG A 165 41.68 17.47 -12.03
N PRO A 166 42.16 18.70 -12.30
CA PRO A 166 43.59 18.99 -12.48
C PRO A 166 44.38 18.82 -11.17
#